data_AF-A0A932ZYC5-F1
#
_entry.id   AF-A0A932ZYC5-F1
#
_cell.length_a   1.000
_cell.length_b   1.000
_cell.length_c   1.000
_cell.angle_alpha   90.00
_cell.angle_beta   90.00
_cell.angle_gamma   90.00
#
_symmetry.space_group_name_H-M   'P 1'
#
loop_
_entity.id
_entity.type
_entity.pdbx_description
1 polymer ?
#
loop_
_entity_poly.entity_id
_entity_poly.type
_entity_poly.pdbx_seq_one_letter_code
_entity_poly.pdbx_strand_id
1 'polypeptide(L)'
;MVRQILDEEQKKILEDPRQGERKRGALQDVWVWKFRAQNDQYLLAYLISEKDTSVIFLDIGQHENFYRDLERHLKTRVEDAS
;
A
#
# COMPACT_ATOMS: atom_id res chain seq x y z
N MET A 1 4.12 14.72 -12.90
CA MET A 1 3.74 15.36 -11.62
C MET A 1 3.31 14.32 -10.59
N VAL A 2 2.23 13.54 -10.79
CA VAL A 2 1.83 12.49 -9.83
C VAL A 2 2.93 11.46 -9.57
N ARG A 3 3.66 11.03 -10.61
CA ARG A 3 4.79 10.09 -10.46
C ARG A 3 5.92 10.62 -9.58
N GLN A 4 6.27 11.90 -9.69
CA GLN A 4 7.33 12.49 -8.86
C GLN A 4 6.91 12.59 -7.39
N ILE A 5 5.64 12.95 -7.14
CA ILE A 5 5.07 12.94 -5.79
C ILE A 5 5.09 11.51 -5.25
N LEU A 6 4.68 10.52 -6.04
CA LEU A 6 4.76 9.11 -5.64
C LEU A 6 6.19 8.69 -5.26
N ASP A 7 7.19 9.04 -6.07
CA ASP A 7 8.60 8.72 -5.78
C ASP A 7 9.06 9.35 -4.44
N GLU A 8 8.59 10.57 -4.12
CA GLU A 8 8.86 11.23 -2.84
C GLU A 8 8.15 10.55 -1.67
N GLU A 9 6.88 10.19 -1.83
CA GLU A 9 6.11 9.50 -0.80
C GLU A 9 6.65 8.09 -0.53
N GLN A 10 7.14 7.38 -1.56
CA GLN A 10 7.81 6.09 -1.40
C GLN A 10 9.08 6.22 -0.55
N LYS A 11 9.87 7.28 -0.72
CA LYS A 11 11.06 7.53 0.12
C LYS A 11 10.68 7.72 1.59
N LYS A 12 9.62 8.49 1.87
CA LYS A 12 9.13 8.67 3.25
C LYS A 12 8.71 7.34 3.88
N ILE A 13 8.03 6.48 3.11
CA ILE A 13 7.66 5.14 3.57
C ILE A 13 8.90 4.27 3.80
N LEU A 14 9.95 4.39 2.97
CA LEU A 14 11.18 3.63 3.19
C LEU A 14 11.97 4.10 4.42
N GLU A 15 11.87 5.38 4.79
CA GLU A 15 12.48 5.92 6.01
C GLU A 15 11.77 5.46 7.28
N ASP A 16 10.43 5.46 7.27
CA ASP A 16 9.62 4.93 8.37
C ASP A 16 8.36 4.22 7.84
N PRO A 17 8.47 2.90 7.56
CA PRO A 17 7.37 2.13 6.99
C PRO A 17 6.15 2.04 7.90
N ARG A 18 6.30 2.30 9.20
CA ARG A 18 5.23 2.15 10.19
C ARG A 18 4.39 3.43 10.38
N GLN A 19 4.64 4.49 9.62
CA GLN A 19 3.81 5.71 9.65
C GLN A 19 2.47 5.57 8.93
N GLY A 20 2.33 4.55 8.06
CA GLY A 20 1.06 4.27 7.41
C GLY A 20 -0.01 3.72 8.36
N GLU A 21 -1.23 3.60 7.85
CA GLU A 21 -2.34 3.01 8.57
C GLU A 21 -2.32 1.49 8.38
N ARG A 22 -1.91 0.73 9.42
CA ARG A 22 -2.01 -0.73 9.42
C ARG A 22 -3.47 -1.17 9.41
N LYS A 23 -3.83 -2.01 8.46
CA LYS A 23 -5.18 -2.58 8.36
C LYS A 23 -5.38 -3.71 9.37
N ARG A 24 -6.63 -4.14 9.54
CA ARG A 24 -7.05 -5.18 10.47
C ARG A 24 -7.84 -6.26 9.73
N GLY A 25 -8.02 -7.42 10.35
CA GLY A 25 -8.78 -8.53 9.77
C GLY A 25 -8.02 -9.20 8.61
N ALA A 26 -8.73 -9.51 7.52
CA ALA A 26 -8.14 -10.19 6.36
C ALA A 26 -6.96 -9.46 5.70
N LEU A 27 -6.81 -8.16 5.96
CA LEU A 27 -5.74 -7.30 5.43
C LEU A 27 -4.72 -6.90 6.51
N GLN A 28 -4.61 -7.62 7.62
CA GLN A 28 -3.79 -7.22 8.78
C GLN A 28 -2.30 -6.96 8.50
N ASP A 29 -1.77 -7.51 7.40
CA ASP A 29 -0.37 -7.32 7.00
C ASP A 29 -0.18 -6.15 6.03
N VAL A 30 -1.28 -5.56 5.57
CA VAL A 30 -1.29 -4.42 4.66
C VAL A 30 -1.27 -3.11 5.42
N TRP A 31 -0.41 -2.22 4.94
CA TRP A 31 -0.32 -0.83 5.36
C TRP A 31 -0.81 0.08 4.24
N VAL A 32 -1.45 1.19 4.62
CA VAL A 32 -1.96 2.17 3.66
C VAL A 32 -1.42 3.56 3.98
N TRP A 33 -0.72 4.15 3.02
CA TRP A 33 -0.26 5.53 3.08
C TRP A 33 -1.19 6.44 2.28
N LYS A 34 -1.67 7.53 2.90
CA LYS A 34 -2.57 8.52 2.28
C LYS A 34 -1.78 9.78 1.96
N PHE A 35 -1.81 10.21 0.71
CA PHE A 35 -1.14 11.45 0.28
C PHE A 35 -1.98 12.20 -0.75
N ARG A 36 -1.65 13.48 -0.97
CA ARG A 36 -2.35 14.32 -1.96
C ARG A 36 -1.45 14.59 -3.17
N ALA A 37 -2.03 14.49 -4.36
CA ALA A 37 -1.36 14.87 -5.61
C ALA A 37 -2.37 15.50 -6.57
N GLN A 38 -2.01 16.63 -7.19
CA GLN A 38 -2.84 17.33 -8.21
C GLN A 38 -4.32 17.52 -7.81
N ASN A 39 -4.56 17.89 -6.54
CA ASN A 39 -5.89 18.10 -5.92
C ASN A 39 -6.65 16.86 -5.49
N ASP A 40 -6.19 15.66 -5.82
CA ASP A 40 -6.82 14.40 -5.41
C ASP A 40 -6.08 13.71 -4.27
N GLN A 41 -6.80 12.88 -3.51
CA GLN A 41 -6.23 12.01 -2.50
C GLN A 41 -5.93 10.63 -3.10
N TYR A 42 -4.70 10.17 -2.91
CA TYR A 42 -4.20 8.86 -3.30
C TYR A 42 -3.94 7.98 -2.09
N LEU A 43 -4.10 6.68 -2.29
CA LEU A 43 -3.83 5.60 -1.35
C LEU A 43 -2.74 4.73 -1.95
N LEU A 44 -1.69 4.45 -1.19
CA LEU A 44 -0.62 3.51 -1.55
C LEU A 44 -0.62 2.34 -0.56
N ALA A 45 -0.89 1.13 -1.05
CA ALA A 45 -0.84 -0.08 -0.25
C ALA A 45 0.55 -0.68 -0.32
N TYR A 46 1.04 -1.15 0.82
CA TYR A 46 2.33 -1.83 0.91
C TYR A 46 2.35 -2.85 2.05
N LEU A 47 3.31 -3.77 1.97
CA LEU A 47 3.65 -4.73 3.02
C LEU A 47 5.01 -4.36 3.61
N ILE A 48 5.19 -4.68 4.89
CA ILE A 48 6.50 -4.61 5.57
C ILE A 48 6.97 -6.04 5.78
N SER A 49 8.07 -6.45 5.12
CA SER A 49 8.74 -7.71 5.43
C SER A 49 9.76 -7.46 6.54
N GLU A 50 9.45 -7.91 7.76
CA GLU A 50 10.41 -7.83 8.87
C GLU A 50 11.62 -8.77 8.66
N LYS A 51 11.44 -9.84 7.87
CA LYS A 51 12.51 -10.80 7.58
C LYS A 51 13.61 -10.20 6.72
N ASP A 52 13.22 -9.45 5.69
CA ASP A 52 14.15 -8.93 4.68
C ASP A 52 14.37 -7.41 4.83
N THR A 53 13.82 -6.80 5.88
CA THR A 53 13.84 -5.34 6.12
C THR A 53 13.44 -4.56 4.87
N SER A 54 12.38 -5.02 4.20
CA SER A 54 11.96 -4.51 2.89
C SER A 54 10.50 -4.07 2.90
N VAL A 55 10.19 -3.11 2.02
CA VAL A 55 8.83 -2.64 1.76
C VAL A 55 8.41 -3.10 0.37
N ILE A 56 7.25 -3.76 0.29
CA ILE A 56 6.69 -4.23 -0.97
C ILE A 56 5.47 -3.36 -1.29
N PHE A 57 5.59 -2.50 -2.30
CA PHE A 57 4.46 -1.71 -2.79
C PHE A 57 3.52 -2.60 -3.62
N LEU A 58 2.24 -2.61 -3.23
CA LEU A 58 1.23 -3.49 -3.83
C LEU A 58 0.43 -2.76 -4.90
N ASP A 59 -0.12 -1.58 -4.56
CA ASP A 59 -1.05 -0.87 -5.43
C ASP A 59 -1.20 0.61 -5.07
N ILE A 60 -1.63 1.43 -6.04
CA ILE A 60 -1.93 2.85 -5.87
C ILE A 60 -3.26 3.22 -6.53
N GLY A 61 -4.13 3.95 -5.82
CA GLY A 61 -5.41 4.40 -6.38
C GLY A 61 -6.08 5.56 -5.64
N GLN A 62 -7.15 6.08 -6.23
CA GLN A 62 -8.01 7.12 -5.66
C GLN A 62 -9.31 6.46 -5.12
N HIS A 63 -9.56 6.54 -3.80
CA HIS A 63 -10.83 6.18 -3.14
C HIS A 63 -11.38 4.71 -3.28
N GLU A 64 -12.61 4.48 -2.76
CA GLU A 64 -13.22 3.22 -2.27
C GLU A 64 -13.00 1.92 -3.07
N ASN A 65 -12.87 2.00 -4.41
CA ASN A 65 -12.66 0.81 -5.23
C ASN A 65 -11.30 0.16 -4.98
N PHE A 66 -10.33 0.93 -4.46
CA PHE A 66 -9.02 0.45 -4.03
C PHE A 66 -9.12 -0.75 -3.06
N TYR A 67 -10.00 -0.69 -2.06
CA TYR A 67 -10.10 -1.77 -1.08
C TYR A 67 -10.74 -3.03 -1.67
N ARG A 68 -11.70 -2.86 -2.57
CA ARG A 68 -12.40 -3.96 -3.23
C ARG A 68 -11.46 -4.74 -4.15
N ASP A 69 -10.60 -4.01 -4.87
CA ASP A 69 -9.62 -4.59 -5.79
C ASP A 69 -8.41 -5.16 -5.04
N LEU A 70 -7.99 -4.50 -3.95
CA LEU A 70 -6.91 -4.98 -3.08
C LEU A 70 -7.28 -6.29 -2.37
N GLU A 71 -8.49 -6.42 -1.82
CA GLU A 71 -8.96 -7.69 -1.25
C GLU A 71 -9.00 -8.81 -2.29
N ARG A 72 -9.45 -8.53 -3.52
CA ARG A 72 -9.46 -9.52 -4.60
C ARG A 72 -8.05 -9.97 -4.98
N HIS A 73 -7.12 -9.04 -5.18
CA HIS A 73 -5.73 -9.37 -5.53
C HIS A 73 -5.02 -10.19 -4.45
N LEU A 74 -5.29 -9.91 -3.17
CA LEU A 74 -4.69 -10.67 -2.07
C LEU A 74 -5.31 -12.06 -1.91
N LYS A 75 -6.61 -12.21 -2.18
CA LYS A 75 -7.29 -13.51 -2.09
C LYS A 75 -6.79 -14.49 -3.15
N THR A 76 -6.59 -14.04 -4.39
CA THR A 76 -6.10 -14.89 -5.48
C THR A 76 -4.70 -15.45 -5.22
N ARG A 77 -3.80 -14.67 -4.60
CA ARG A 77 -2.41 -15.13 -4.34
C ARG A 77 -2.28 -16.19 -3.24
N VAL A 78 -3.27 -16.33 -2.36
CA VAL A 78 -3.25 -17.36 -1.31
C VAL A 78 -3.65 -18.73 -1.87
N GLU A 79 -4.47 -18.76 -2.94
CA GLU A 79 -4.90 -20.01 -3.57
C GLU A 79 -3.84 -20.62 -4.50
N ASP A 80 -3.00 -19.80 -5.15
CA ASP A 80 -1.92 -20.30 -6.02
C ASP A 80 -0.68 -20.85 -5.27
N ALA A 81 -0.63 -20.67 -3.94
CA ALA A 81 0.47 -21.13 -3.08
C ALA A 81 0.13 -22.39 -2.25
N SER A 82 -1.03 -23.03 -2.50
CA SER A 82 -1.45 -24.29 -1.86
C SER A 82 -1.43 -25.48 -2.83
#